data_AF-A0A560RXC0-F1
#
_entry.id   AF-A0A560RXC0-F1
#
_cell.length_a   1.000
_cell.length_b   1.000
_cell.length_c   1.000
_cell.angle_alpha   90.00
_cell.angle_beta   90.00
_cell.angle_gamma   90.00
#
_symmetry.space_group_name_H-M   'P 1'
#
loop_
_entity.id
_entity.type
_entity.pdbx_description
1 polymer ?
#
loop_
_entity_poly.entity_id
_entity_poly.type
_entity_poly.pdbx_seq_one_letter_code
_entity_poly.pdbx_strand_id
1 'polypeptide(L)'
;MRLVNDIHLSEWEHQHAWPTEKARELVHQALLDRQPIDGLDQLRAGLSIDLDTEVLDQIERGEWRLVRPEADYADWKMPDRTFDPRVIELMQNPPVQPSRSQRLFRLVDSVTGEPLAQRHYIATVDGGTAPRRTDGRGIAHLFTSTEVRQISMTLMGV
;
A
#
# COMPACT_ATOMS: atom_id res chain seq x y z
N MET A 1 -6.93 -13.23 -18.02
CA MET A 1 -7.11 -12.57 -19.34
C MET A 1 -8.57 -12.17 -19.43
N ARG A 2 -8.85 -11.02 -20.04
CA ARG A 2 -10.18 -10.42 -20.00
C ARG A 2 -10.67 -10.06 -21.40
N LEU A 3 -11.91 -10.39 -21.70
CA LEU A 3 -12.63 -9.92 -22.89
C LEU A 3 -13.33 -8.61 -22.59
N VAL A 4 -13.13 -7.63 -23.46
CA VAL A 4 -13.67 -6.29 -23.31
C VAL A 4 -14.17 -5.83 -24.66
N ASN A 5 -15.34 -5.19 -24.69
CA ASN A 5 -15.84 -4.58 -25.91
C ASN A 5 -14.95 -3.40 -26.32
N ASP A 6 -14.62 -3.30 -27.61
CA ASP A 6 -13.71 -2.30 -28.19
C ASP A 6 -14.12 -0.87 -27.81
N ILE A 7 -15.43 -0.58 -27.72
CA ILE A 7 -15.93 0.76 -27.36
C ILE A 7 -15.60 1.17 -25.92
N HIS A 8 -15.25 0.23 -25.04
CA HIS A 8 -14.92 0.46 -23.64
C HIS A 8 -13.43 0.28 -23.34
N LEU A 9 -12.60 -0.04 -24.35
CA LEU A 9 -11.17 -0.14 -24.15
C LEU A 9 -10.56 1.25 -23.93
N SER A 10 -9.73 1.39 -22.90
CA SER A 10 -8.80 2.50 -22.78
C SER A 10 -7.63 2.36 -23.76
N GLU A 11 -6.94 3.47 -24.07
CA GLU A 11 -5.73 3.45 -24.91
C GLU A 11 -4.65 2.51 -24.36
N TRP A 12 -4.51 2.41 -23.04
CA TRP A 12 -3.57 1.52 -22.37
C TRP A 12 -3.93 0.04 -22.57
N GLU A 13 -5.19 -0.32 -22.39
CA GLU A 13 -5.68 -1.69 -22.66
C GLU A 13 -5.53 -2.04 -24.14
N HIS A 14 -5.67 -1.07 -25.03
CA HIS A 14 -5.45 -1.26 -26.47
C HIS A 14 -4.02 -1.69 -26.79
N GLN A 15 -3.02 -1.09 -26.12
CA GLN A 15 -1.61 -1.48 -26.27
C GLN A 15 -1.31 -2.88 -25.74
N HIS A 16 -2.15 -3.37 -24.83
CA HIS A 16 -2.01 -4.69 -24.19
C HIS A 16 -3.02 -5.71 -24.74
N ALA A 17 -3.79 -5.38 -25.77
CA ALA A 17 -4.67 -6.31 -26.43
C ALA A 17 -3.86 -7.30 -27.28
N TRP A 18 -4.26 -8.57 -27.26
CA TRP A 18 -3.72 -9.54 -28.21
C TRP A 18 -4.15 -9.17 -29.65
N PRO A 19 -3.28 -9.38 -30.66
CA PRO A 19 -3.69 -9.34 -32.05
C PRO A 19 -4.87 -10.29 -32.30
N THR A 20 -5.77 -9.92 -33.22
CA THR A 20 -7.05 -10.62 -33.45
C THR A 20 -6.88 -12.11 -33.67
N GLU A 21 -5.91 -12.52 -34.50
CA GLU A 21 -5.63 -13.93 -34.81
C GLU A 21 -5.23 -14.70 -33.55
N LYS A 22 -4.36 -14.10 -32.74
CA LYS A 22 -3.88 -14.71 -31.50
C LYS A 22 -4.96 -14.72 -30.41
N ALA A 23 -5.77 -13.68 -30.33
CA ALA A 23 -6.92 -13.61 -29.44
C ALA A 23 -7.92 -14.72 -29.76
N ARG A 24 -8.23 -14.94 -31.04
CA ARG A 24 -9.14 -16.01 -31.48
C ARG A 24 -8.62 -17.38 -31.10
N GLU A 25 -7.34 -17.67 -31.36
CA GLU A 25 -6.71 -18.94 -30.96
C GLU A 25 -6.81 -19.18 -29.44
N LEU A 26 -6.45 -18.16 -28.65
CA LEU A 26 -6.44 -18.26 -27.19
C LEU A 26 -7.85 -18.43 -26.61
N VAL A 27 -8.84 -17.70 -27.12
CA VAL A 27 -10.23 -17.86 -26.68
C VAL A 27 -10.80 -19.20 -27.12
N HIS A 28 -10.52 -19.65 -28.36
CA HIS A 28 -10.97 -20.96 -28.82
C HIS A 28 -10.45 -22.08 -27.90
N GLN A 29 -9.16 -22.05 -27.59
CA GLN A 29 -8.55 -23.01 -26.67
C GLN A 29 -9.15 -22.93 -25.26
N ALA A 30 -9.34 -21.71 -24.73
CA ALA A 30 -9.93 -21.52 -23.41
C ALA A 30 -11.38 -22.03 -23.33
N LEU A 31 -12.17 -21.88 -24.40
CA LEU A 31 -13.54 -22.42 -24.47
C LEU A 31 -13.54 -23.96 -24.48
N LEU A 32 -12.67 -24.58 -25.28
CA LEU A 32 -12.50 -26.04 -25.30
C LEU A 32 -12.08 -26.60 -23.94
N ASP A 33 -11.12 -25.94 -23.29
CA ASP A 33 -10.58 -26.34 -21.98
C ASP A 33 -11.44 -25.88 -20.80
N ARG A 34 -12.57 -25.21 -21.08
CA ARG A 34 -13.48 -24.59 -20.09
C ARG A 34 -12.75 -23.72 -19.07
N GLN A 35 -11.73 -23.01 -19.52
CA GLN A 35 -11.02 -22.05 -18.70
C GLN A 35 -11.87 -20.79 -18.50
N PRO A 36 -11.86 -20.20 -17.29
CA PRO A 36 -12.55 -18.95 -17.06
C PRO A 36 -11.90 -17.82 -17.86
N ILE A 37 -12.73 -17.00 -18.49
CA ILE A 37 -12.32 -15.75 -19.14
C ILE A 37 -13.19 -14.64 -18.58
N ASP A 38 -12.57 -13.65 -17.95
CA ASP A 38 -13.30 -12.50 -17.42
C ASP A 38 -13.97 -11.73 -18.57
N GLY A 39 -15.24 -11.36 -18.39
CA GLY A 39 -16.01 -10.65 -19.43
C GLY A 39 -16.67 -11.56 -20.49
N LEU A 40 -16.42 -12.87 -20.47
CA LEU A 40 -17.07 -13.81 -21.39
C LEU A 40 -18.59 -13.86 -21.22
N ASP A 41 -19.09 -13.83 -19.98
CA ASP A 41 -20.53 -13.81 -19.71
C ASP A 41 -21.21 -12.55 -20.25
N GLN A 42 -20.50 -11.41 -20.23
CA GLN A 42 -20.99 -10.15 -20.76
C GLN A 42 -21.07 -10.19 -22.29
N LEU A 43 -20.06 -10.79 -22.94
CA LEU A 43 -20.09 -11.04 -24.37
C LEU A 43 -21.27 -11.93 -24.73
N ARG A 44 -21.42 -13.07 -24.04
CA ARG A 44 -22.51 -14.04 -24.28
C ARG A 44 -23.90 -13.43 -24.07
N ALA A 45 -24.07 -12.55 -23.09
CA ALA A 45 -25.34 -11.86 -22.87
C ALA A 45 -25.79 -10.97 -24.04
N GLY A 46 -24.85 -10.53 -24.89
CA GLY A 46 -25.14 -9.74 -26.10
C GLY A 46 -25.36 -10.59 -27.36
N LEU A 47 -25.15 -11.90 -27.30
CA LEU A 47 -25.30 -12.79 -28.45
C LEU A 47 -26.77 -13.17 -28.69
N SER A 48 -27.11 -13.41 -29.96
CA SER A 48 -28.45 -13.91 -30.30
C SER A 48 -28.59 -15.38 -29.93
N ILE A 49 -27.50 -16.14 -30.02
CA ILE A 49 -27.43 -17.53 -29.59
C ILE A 49 -26.11 -17.73 -28.84
N ASP A 50 -26.18 -18.32 -27.65
CA ASP A 50 -24.99 -18.64 -26.85
C ASP A 50 -24.22 -19.83 -27.46
N LEU A 51 -23.50 -19.56 -28.55
CA LEU A 51 -22.63 -20.51 -29.26
C LEU A 51 -21.19 -20.01 -29.23
N ASP A 52 -20.25 -20.93 -29.00
CA ASP A 52 -18.82 -20.62 -29.02
C ASP A 52 -18.36 -20.06 -30.38
N THR A 53 -19.03 -20.42 -31.48
CA THR A 53 -18.76 -19.83 -32.80
C THR A 53 -19.13 -18.35 -32.87
N GLU A 54 -20.25 -17.93 -32.26
CA GLU A 54 -20.63 -16.52 -32.21
C GLU A 54 -19.65 -15.72 -31.34
N VAL A 55 -19.15 -16.33 -30.25
CA VAL A 55 -18.08 -15.72 -29.43
C VAL A 55 -16.82 -15.48 -30.25
N LEU A 56 -16.39 -16.44 -31.06
CA LEU A 56 -15.20 -16.31 -31.90
C LEU A 56 -15.38 -15.31 -33.03
N ASP A 57 -16.58 -15.21 -33.60
CA ASP A 57 -16.91 -14.22 -34.63
C ASP A 57 -16.83 -12.79 -34.09
N GLN A 58 -17.26 -12.57 -32.85
CA GLN A 58 -17.15 -11.27 -32.17
C GLN A 58 -15.69 -10.81 -32.01
N ILE A 59 -14.79 -11.76 -31.75
CA ILE A 59 -13.35 -11.50 -31.65
C ILE A 59 -12.77 -11.26 -33.05
N GLU A 60 -13.15 -12.06 -34.05
CA GLU A 60 -12.68 -11.93 -35.43
C GLU A 60 -13.06 -10.58 -36.05
N ARG A 61 -14.25 -10.06 -35.76
CA ARG A 61 -14.69 -8.71 -36.16
C ARG A 61 -13.96 -7.59 -35.42
N GLY A 62 -13.26 -7.91 -34.33
CA GLY A 62 -12.60 -6.95 -33.47
C GLY A 62 -13.55 -6.15 -32.58
N GLU A 63 -14.83 -6.54 -32.49
CA GLU A 63 -15.82 -5.92 -31.59
C GLU A 63 -15.50 -6.22 -30.12
N TRP A 64 -14.87 -7.37 -29.86
CA TRP A 64 -14.36 -7.77 -28.56
C TRP A 64 -12.87 -8.06 -28.63
N ARG A 65 -12.10 -7.41 -27.75
CA ARG A 65 -10.65 -7.57 -27.65
C ARG A 65 -10.30 -8.41 -26.43
N LEU A 66 -9.35 -9.33 -26.61
CA LEU A 66 -8.75 -10.07 -25.51
C LEU A 66 -7.57 -9.28 -24.96
N VAL A 67 -7.74 -8.75 -23.75
CA VAL A 67 -6.76 -7.96 -23.03
C VAL A 67 -5.88 -8.86 -22.16
N ARG A 68 -4.57 -8.62 -22.26
CA ARG A 68 -3.55 -9.28 -21.45
C ARG A 68 -3.67 -8.88 -19.96
N PRO A 69 -3.40 -9.78 -19.00
CA PRO A 69 -3.37 -9.45 -17.56
C PRO A 69 -2.46 -8.25 -17.23
N GLU A 70 -1.41 -8.06 -18.02
CA GLU A 70 -0.47 -6.95 -17.91
C GLU A 70 -1.13 -5.57 -18.00
N ALA A 71 -2.30 -5.46 -18.65
CA ALA A 71 -3.06 -4.22 -18.71
C ALA A 71 -3.57 -3.77 -17.33
N ASP A 72 -3.79 -4.71 -16.41
CA ASP A 72 -4.27 -4.42 -15.06
C ASP A 72 -3.10 -4.11 -14.10
N TYR A 73 -1.85 -4.24 -14.55
CA TYR A 73 -0.70 -3.80 -13.77
C TYR A 73 -0.68 -2.28 -13.72
N ALA A 74 -0.58 -1.73 -12.51
CA ALA A 74 -0.43 -0.31 -12.34
C ALA A 74 0.81 0.17 -13.11
N ASP A 75 0.63 1.11 -14.04
CA ASP A 75 1.73 1.80 -14.73
C ASP A 75 2.42 2.73 -13.72
N TRP A 76 3.24 2.14 -12.85
CA TRP A 76 4.18 2.89 -12.02
C TRP A 76 5.25 3.41 -12.95
N LYS A 77 4.96 4.51 -13.66
CA LYS A 77 6.00 5.37 -14.22
C LYS A 77 6.80 5.87 -13.04
N MET A 78 7.86 5.15 -12.73
CA MET A 78 8.92 5.65 -11.88
C MET A 78 9.31 7.00 -12.49
N PRO A 79 9.17 8.12 -11.77
CA PRO A 79 9.70 9.38 -12.26
C PRO A 79 11.17 9.13 -12.61
N ASP A 80 11.63 9.72 -13.70
CA ASP A 80 13.04 9.65 -14.09
C ASP A 80 13.88 9.86 -12.83
N ARG A 81 14.73 8.88 -12.51
CA ARG A 81 15.54 8.85 -11.29
C ARG A 81 16.69 9.86 -11.41
N THR A 82 16.37 11.14 -11.60
CA THR A 82 17.28 12.24 -11.31
C THR A 82 17.23 12.47 -9.81
N PHE A 83 17.88 11.58 -9.05
CA PHE A 83 18.19 11.90 -7.67
C PHE A 83 19.09 13.14 -7.67
N ASP A 84 18.64 14.19 -7.02
CA ASP A 84 19.45 15.39 -6.79
C ASP A 84 20.81 14.94 -6.22
N PRO A 85 21.95 15.40 -6.79
CA PRO A 85 23.28 15.09 -6.27
C PRO A 85 23.41 15.30 -4.76
N ARG A 86 22.66 16.25 -4.17
CA ARG A 86 22.60 16.46 -2.71
C ARG A 86 21.96 15.31 -1.95
N VAL A 87 20.95 14.66 -2.53
CA VAL A 87 20.32 13.48 -1.94
C VAL A 87 21.26 12.28 -2.03
N ILE A 88 21.97 12.11 -3.15
CA ILE A 88 22.99 11.07 -3.29
C ILE A 88 24.12 11.29 -2.26
N GLU A 89 24.59 12.52 -2.11
CA GLU A 89 25.61 12.90 -1.13
C GLU A 89 25.15 12.62 0.30
N LEU A 90 23.89 12.94 0.64
CA LEU A 90 23.30 12.65 1.94
C LEU A 90 23.19 11.14 2.22
N MET A 91 22.87 10.33 1.21
CA MET A 91 22.82 8.87 1.35
C MET A 91 24.20 8.27 1.56
N GLN A 92 25.22 8.81 0.91
CA GLN A 92 26.62 8.37 1.04
C GLN A 92 27.26 8.85 2.35
N ASN A 93 26.86 10.03 2.82
CA ASN A 93 27.39 10.67 4.03
C ASN A 93 26.22 11.10 4.94
N PRO A 94 25.52 10.14 5.57
CA PRO A 94 24.40 10.48 6.43
C PRO A 94 24.90 11.33 7.60
N PRO A 95 24.18 12.41 7.97
CA PRO A 95 24.55 13.23 9.10
C PRO A 95 24.50 12.39 10.38
N VAL A 96 25.41 12.68 11.30
CA VAL A 96 25.47 12.03 12.62
C VAL A 96 24.11 12.15 13.28
N GLN A 97 23.45 11.00 13.49
CA GLN A 97 22.18 10.96 14.18
C GLN A 97 22.44 11.18 15.68
N PRO A 98 21.67 12.05 16.35
CA PRO A 98 21.82 12.24 17.78
C PRO A 98 21.56 10.91 18.50
N SER A 99 22.55 10.42 19.24
CA SER A 99 22.40 9.23 20.07
C SER A 99 21.48 9.57 21.25
N ARG A 100 20.26 9.05 21.22
CA ARG A 100 19.32 9.16 22.33
C ARG A 100 19.24 7.82 23.05
N SER A 101 19.45 7.85 24.36
CA SER A 101 19.22 6.69 25.22
C SER A 101 17.77 6.68 25.67
N GLN A 102 17.13 5.51 25.59
CA GLN A 102 15.79 5.33 26.11
C GLN A 102 15.84 5.10 27.63
N ARG A 103 15.07 5.88 28.39
CA ARG A 103 14.81 5.67 29.81
C ARG A 103 13.32 5.41 30.00
N LEU A 104 12.99 4.31 30.66
CA LEU A 104 11.63 3.84 30.89
C LEU A 104 11.28 3.94 32.36
N PHE A 105 10.12 4.52 32.67
CA PHE A 105 9.61 4.62 34.03
C PHE A 105 8.20 4.04 34.06
N ARG A 106 7.93 3.10 34.98
CA ARG A 106 6.57 2.61 35.21
C ARG A 106 5.92 3.45 36.30
N LEU A 107 4.82 4.10 35.96
CA LEU A 107 4.01 4.85 36.90
C LEU A 107 2.89 3.94 37.40
N VAL A 108 2.78 3.82 38.72
CA VAL A 108 1.77 3.02 39.40
C VAL A 108 1.03 3.88 40.42
N ASP A 109 -0.21 3.52 40.69
CA ASP A 109 -0.98 4.08 41.78
C ASP A 109 -0.35 3.65 43.11
N SER A 110 -0.09 4.60 44.02
CA SER A 110 0.61 4.30 45.27
C SER A 110 -0.24 3.52 46.28
N VAL A 111 -1.56 3.50 46.11
CA VAL A 111 -2.50 2.80 46.99
C VAL A 111 -2.81 1.41 46.46
N THR A 112 -3.11 1.28 45.16
CA THR A 112 -3.53 0.01 44.56
C THR A 112 -2.37 -0.76 43.93
N GLY A 113 -1.27 -0.10 43.60
CA GLY A 113 -0.16 -0.68 42.84
C GLY A 113 -0.45 -0.86 41.34
N GLU A 114 -1.65 -0.50 40.88
CA GLU A 114 -2.06 -0.68 39.50
C GLU A 114 -1.33 0.30 38.56
N PRO A 115 -1.00 -0.09 37.31
CA PRO A 115 -0.36 0.80 36.35
C PRO A 115 -1.25 1.99 35.99
N LEU A 116 -0.66 3.19 36.02
CA LEU A 116 -1.33 4.42 35.58
C LEU A 116 -1.29 4.54 34.06
N ALA A 117 -2.12 3.75 33.37
CA ALA A 117 -2.21 3.73 31.91
C ALA A 117 -2.82 5.03 31.35
N GLN A 118 -2.32 5.48 30.19
CA GLN A 118 -2.81 6.67 29.47
C GLN A 118 -2.90 7.95 30.32
N ARG A 119 -2.06 8.06 31.35
CA ARG A 119 -2.08 9.17 32.31
C ARG A 119 -1.23 10.33 31.82
N HIS A 120 -1.76 11.55 31.89
CA HIS A 120 -1.02 12.77 31.55
C HIS A 120 -0.01 13.13 32.64
N TYR A 121 1.18 13.51 32.20
CA TYR A 121 2.26 13.96 33.07
C TYR A 121 3.13 15.01 32.38
N ILE A 122 3.85 15.80 33.16
CA ILE A 122 4.88 16.72 32.70
C ILE A 122 6.23 16.06 32.97
N ALA A 123 7.03 15.87 31.92
CA ALA A 123 8.42 15.44 32.04
C ALA A 123 9.32 16.68 32.07
N THR A 124 10.17 16.79 33.08
CA THR A 124 11.25 17.77 33.14
C THR A 124 12.58 17.06 32.97
N VAL A 125 13.35 17.45 31.95
CA VAL A 125 14.68 16.89 31.64
C VAL A 125 15.66 18.06 31.57
N ASP A 126 16.62 18.11 32.51
CA ASP A 126 17.60 19.20 32.65
C ASP A 126 16.98 20.61 32.51
N GLY A 127 15.83 20.83 33.16
CA GLY A 127 15.10 22.11 33.16
C GLY A 127 14.12 22.30 31.99
N GLY A 128 14.21 21.51 30.91
CA GLY A 128 13.25 21.53 29.82
C GLY A 128 12.00 20.71 30.14
N THR A 129 10.81 21.33 30.03
CA THR A 129 9.53 20.67 30.35
C THR A 129 8.74 20.31 29.09
N ALA A 130 8.13 19.12 29.07
CA ALA A 130 7.21 18.72 28.01
C ALA A 130 6.02 17.91 28.55
N PRO A 131 4.77 18.21 28.13
CA PRO A 131 3.61 17.39 28.44
C PRO A 131 3.66 16.07 27.66
N ARG A 132 3.33 14.97 28.33
CA ARG A 132 3.39 13.61 27.80
C ARG A 132 2.27 12.74 28.39
N ARG A 133 2.16 11.52 27.88
CA ARG A 133 1.20 10.51 28.33
C ARG A 133 1.87 9.15 28.46
N THR A 134 1.54 8.40 29.51
CA THR A 134 1.97 7.00 29.66
C THR A 134 1.28 6.09 28.65
N ASP A 135 1.87 4.94 28.35
CA ASP A 135 1.27 3.93 27.46
C ASP A 135 0.15 3.12 28.16
N GLY A 136 -0.34 2.08 27.50
CA GLY A 136 -1.38 1.19 28.05
C GLY A 136 -0.94 0.33 29.25
N ARG A 137 0.37 0.30 29.57
CA ARG A 137 0.94 -0.41 30.72
C ARG A 137 1.49 0.56 31.78
N GLY A 138 1.12 1.84 31.69
CA GLY A 138 1.59 2.88 32.61
C GLY A 138 3.07 3.24 32.44
N ILE A 139 3.67 2.99 31.28
CA ILE A 139 5.08 3.29 31.01
C ILE A 139 5.24 4.69 30.41
N ALA A 140 6.09 5.49 31.02
CA ALA A 140 6.59 6.75 30.50
C ALA A 140 7.89 6.50 29.72
N HIS A 141 7.87 6.81 28.42
CA HIS A 141 9.02 6.68 27.53
C HIS A 141 9.73 8.03 27.39
N LEU A 142 10.97 8.12 27.86
CA LEU A 142 11.83 9.29 27.67
C LEU A 142 13.04 8.93 26.80
N PHE A 143 13.27 9.72 25.76
CA PHE A 143 14.46 9.61 24.93
C PHE A 143 15.33 10.82 25.23
N THR A 144 16.43 10.59 25.93
CA THR A 144 17.31 11.65 26.43
C THR A 144 18.73 11.46 25.96
N SER A 145 19.55 12.51 26.01
CA SER A 145 21.01 12.34 25.91
C SER A 145 21.52 11.42 27.02
N THR A 146 22.66 10.78 26.82
CA THR A 146 23.37 10.01 27.84
C THR A 146 23.81 10.90 29.01
N GLU A 147 24.07 12.18 28.75
CA GLU A 147 24.61 13.16 29.72
C GLU A 147 23.55 13.78 30.64
N VAL A 148 22.29 13.38 30.52
CA VAL A 148 21.20 13.95 31.33
C VAL A 148 21.43 13.70 32.81
N ARG A 149 21.41 14.78 33.59
CA ARG A 149 21.70 14.79 35.04
C ARG A 149 20.43 14.69 35.86
N GLN A 150 19.36 15.37 35.44
CA GLN A 150 18.13 15.45 36.21
C GLN A 150 16.89 15.14 35.38
N ILE A 151 16.07 14.24 35.93
CA ILE A 151 14.75 13.92 35.40
C ILE A 151 13.75 14.02 36.55
N SER A 152 12.67 14.76 36.36
CA SER A 152 11.50 14.69 37.22
C SER A 152 10.22 14.52 36.40
N MET A 153 9.21 13.93 37.04
CA MET A 153 7.91 13.71 36.44
C MET A 153 6.84 14.17 37.42
N THR A 154 5.94 15.03 36.94
CA THR A 154 4.80 15.49 37.71
C THR A 154 3.53 15.03 37.04
N LEU A 155 2.74 14.20 37.72
CA LEU A 155 1.41 13.83 37.23
C LEU A 155 0.53 15.08 37.20
N MET A 156 -0.20 15.27 36.10
CA MET A 156 -1.23 16.31 36.08
C MET A 156 -2.46 15.77 36.83
N GLY A 157 -2.96 16.56 37.79
CA GLY A 157 -4.15 16.23 38.56
C GLY A 157 -5.38 16.05 37.67
N VAL A 158 -6.36 15.28 38.15
CA VAL A 158 -7.75 15.40 37.69
C VAL A 158 -8.36 16.60 38.42
#